data_AF-A0A8B4REM6-F1
#
_entry.id   AF-A0A8B4REM6-F1
#
_cell.length_a   1.000
_cell.length_b   1.000
_cell.length_c   1.000
_cell.angle_alpha   90.00
_cell.angle_beta   90.00
_cell.angle_gamma   90.00
#
_symmetry.space_group_name_H-M   'P 1'
#
loop_
_entity.id
_entity.type
_entity.pdbx_description
1 polymer ?
#
loop_
_entity_poly.entity_id
_entity_poly.type
_entity_poly.pdbx_seq_one_letter_code
_entity_poly.pdbx_strand_id
1 'polypeptide(L)' 'MGAVVWNDRVVKIRRLTPKECFRLQGFSDDLFEKAQAVNSDAQLYKQAGNGVTVTVVYAIGKAILSSKNSE' A
#
# COMPACT_ATOMS: atom_id res chain seq x y z
N MET A 1 3.12 17.03 13.71
CA MET A 1 2.65 15.73 14.26
C MET A 1 2.10 16.00 15.64
N GLY A 2 0.84 15.68 15.89
CA GLY A 2 0.19 15.88 17.19
C GLY A 2 0.38 14.68 18.11
N ALA A 3 0.30 14.92 19.42
CA ALA A 3 0.06 13.87 20.40
C ALA A 3 -1.44 13.81 20.69
N VAL A 4 -1.99 12.62 20.92
CA VAL A 4 -3.39 12.40 21.29
C VAL A 4 -3.45 11.47 22.49
N VAL A 5 -4.52 11.57 23.28
CA VAL A 5 -4.79 10.61 24.36
C VAL A 5 -5.62 9.48 23.78
N TRP A 6 -5.13 8.24 23.89
CA TRP A 6 -5.81 7.03 23.49
C TRP A 6 -5.71 6.01 24.63
N ASN A 7 -6.85 5.52 25.13
CA ASN A 7 -6.93 4.63 26.30
C ASN A 7 -6.09 5.12 27.49
N ASP A 8 -6.31 6.37 27.91
CA ASP A 8 -5.59 7.04 29.01
C ASP A 8 -4.07 7.15 28.83
N ARG A 9 -3.57 6.92 27.61
CA ARG A 9 -2.14 7.03 27.26
C ARG A 9 -1.92 8.10 26.21
N VAL A 10 -0.89 8.92 26.40
CA VAL A 10 -0.46 9.88 25.37
C VAL A 10 0.30 9.12 24.28
N VAL A 11 -0.22 9.16 23.05
CA VAL A 11 0.39 8.54 21.87
C VAL A 11 0.75 9.60 20.82
N LYS A 12 1.82 9.36 20.06
CA LYS A 12 2.29 10.27 19.00
C LYS A 12 1.74 9.84 17.65
N ILE A 13 1.01 10.73 16.98
CA ILE A 13 0.56 10.51 15.60
C ILE A 13 1.75 10.73 14.67
N ARG A 14 2.04 9.74 13.83
CA ARG A 14 2.98 9.86 12.71
C ARG A 14 2.32 9.51 11.40
N ARG A 15 2.92 9.97 10.30
CA ARG A 15 2.56 9.47 8.97
C ARG A 15 2.96 8.00 8.85
N LEU A 16 2.21 7.26 8.04
CA LEU A 16 2.67 5.97 7.53
C LEU A 16 3.97 6.20 6.75
N THR A 17 4.91 5.27 6.86
CA THR A 17 6.12 5.23 6.05
C THR A 17 5.80 4.75 4.63
N PRO A 18 6.68 5.00 3.64
CA PRO A 18 6.46 4.48 2.30
C PRO A 18 6.32 2.95 2.28
N LYS A 19 7.10 2.22 3.08
CA LYS A 19 7.02 0.75 3.21
C LYS A 19 5.65 0.29 3.71
N GLU A 20 5.10 0.97 4.72
CA GLU A 20 3.75 0.69 5.22
C GLU A 20 2.69 0.97 4.15
N CYS A 21 2.81 2.05 3.38
CA CYS A 21 1.91 2.34 2.26
C CYS A 21 1.96 1.26 1.18
N PHE A 22 3.15 0.77 0.79
CA PHE A 22 3.29 -0.33 -0.17
C PHE A 22 2.66 -1.63 0.33
N ARG A 23 2.86 -1.97 1.61
CA ARG A 23 2.24 -3.14 2.23
C ARG A 23 0.72 -3.05 2.26
N LEU A 24 0.16 -1.87 2.57
CA LEU A 24 -1.29 -1.64 2.52
C LEU A 24 -1.86 -1.83 1.11
N GLN A 25 -1.09 -1.48 0.07
CA GLN A 25 -1.47 -1.76 -1.32
C GLN A 25 -1.29 -3.24 -1.72
N GLY A 26 -0.69 -4.08 -0.87
CA GLY A 26 -0.47 -5.50 -1.14
C GLY A 26 0.79 -5.80 -1.95
N PHE A 27 1.73 -4.86 -2.08
CA PHE A 27 3.04 -5.12 -2.67
C PHE A 27 3.94 -5.91 -1.71
N SER A 28 4.80 -6.76 -2.26
CA SER A 28 5.81 -7.47 -1.47
C SER A 28 6.94 -6.53 -1.03
N ASP A 29 7.61 -6.90 0.07
CA ASP A 29 8.76 -6.15 0.58
C ASP A 29 9.92 -6.10 -0.42
N ASP A 30 10.17 -7.17 -1.19
CA ASP A 30 11.20 -7.21 -2.23
C ASP A 30 10.95 -6.17 -3.34
N LEU A 31 9.69 -5.98 -3.75
CA LEU A 31 9.34 -4.93 -4.72
C LEU A 31 9.56 -3.53 -4.14
N PHE A 32 9.23 -3.35 -2.85
CA PHE A 32 9.50 -2.09 -2.16
C PHE A 32 11.00 -1.80 -2.08
N GLU A 33 11.83 -2.78 -1.74
CA GLU A 33 13.29 -2.62 -1.62
C GLU A 33 13.93 -2.23 -2.95
N LYS A 34 13.50 -2.88 -4.05
CA LYS A 34 13.91 -2.50 -5.40
C LYS A 34 13.50 -1.08 -5.76
N ALA A 35 12.27 -0.68 -5.42
CA ALA A 35 11.81 0.69 -5.66
C ALA A 35 12.59 1.71 -4.81
N GLN A 36 12.86 1.38 -3.54
CA GLN A 36 13.57 2.25 -2.60
C GLN A 36 15.03 2.48 -3.01
N ALA A 37 15.69 1.48 -3.60
CA ALA A 37 17.08 1.60 -4.04
C ALA A 37 17.30 2.72 -5.08
N VAL A 38 16.25 3.17 -5.79
CA VAL A 38 16.34 4.15 -6.86
C VAL A 38 15.38 5.35 -6.73
N ASN A 39 14.58 5.42 -5.66
CA ASN A 39 13.59 6.48 -5.46
C ASN A 39 13.70 7.12 -4.07
N SER A 40 13.41 8.42 -3.99
CA SER A 40 13.21 9.12 -2.71
C SER A 40 11.90 8.73 -2.03
N ASP A 41 11.80 8.92 -0.72
CA ASP A 41 10.56 8.69 0.04
C ASP A 41 9.36 9.45 -0.55
N ALA A 42 9.56 10.69 -1.01
CA ALA A 42 8.51 11.49 -1.63
C ALA A 42 8.00 10.85 -2.94
N GLN A 43 8.88 10.27 -3.75
CA GLN A 43 8.50 9.52 -4.95
C GLN A 43 7.81 8.21 -4.59
N LEU A 44 8.28 7.48 -3.58
CA LEU A 44 7.66 6.25 -3.12
C LEU A 44 6.23 6.49 -2.59
N TYR A 45 6.00 7.56 -1.84
CA TYR A 45 4.62 7.94 -1.45
C TYR A 45 3.73 8.18 -2.67
N LYS A 46 4.24 8.85 -3.71
CA LYS A 46 3.49 9.08 -4.96
C LYS A 46 3.21 7.76 -5.68
N GLN A 47 4.18 6.85 -5.75
CA GLN A 47 4.00 5.53 -6.37
C GLN A 47 2.95 4.70 -5.61
N ALA A 48 3.01 4.67 -4.27
CA ALA A 48 2.02 3.97 -3.46
C ALA A 48 0.62 4.60 -3.56
N GLY A 49 0.52 5.93 -3.72
CA GLY A 49 -0.74 6.65 -3.86
C GLY A 49 -1.37 6.56 -5.25
N ASN A 50 -0.55 6.53 -6.31
CA ASN A 50 -1.00 6.39 -7.70
C ASN A 50 -1.14 4.92 -8.14
N GLY A 51 -0.60 3.98 -7.36
CA GLY A 51 -0.71 2.55 -7.59
C GLY A 51 -2.12 2.02 -7.30
N VAL A 52 -2.32 0.75 -7.64
CA VAL A 52 -3.56 0.01 -7.39
C VAL A 52 -3.34 -1.04 -6.30
N THR A 53 -4.38 -1.34 -5.53
CA THR A 53 -4.32 -2.39 -4.51
C THR A 53 -4.28 -3.76 -5.18
N VAL A 54 -3.19 -4.50 -5.00
CA VAL A 54 -2.89 -5.78 -5.66
C VAL A 54 -4.01 -6.80 -5.45
N THR A 55 -4.54 -6.90 -4.22
CA THR A 55 -5.60 -7.86 -3.88
C THR A 55 -6.92 -7.58 -4.61
N VAL A 56 -7.24 -6.30 -4.81
CA VAL A 56 -8.44 -5.86 -5.53
C VAL A 56 -8.32 -6.18 -7.02
N VAL A 57 -7.19 -5.83 -7.64
CA VAL A 57 -6.94 -6.12 -9.05
C VAL A 57 -6.93 -7.62 -9.32
N TYR A 58 -6.34 -8.41 -8.42
CA TYR A 58 -6.36 -9.87 -8.51
C TYR A 58 -7.79 -10.43 -8.46
N ALA A 59 -8.63 -9.94 -7.56
CA ALA A 59 -10.03 -10.34 -7.48
C ALA A 59 -10.82 -9.99 -8.75
N ILE A 60 -10.63 -8.78 -9.29
CA ILE A 60 -11.24 -8.34 -10.55
C ILE A 60 -10.79 -9.24 -11.71
N GLY A 61 -9.50 -9.55 -11.81
CA GLY A 61 -8.96 -10.44 -12.84
C GLY A 61 -9.60 -11.84 -12.80
N LYS A 62 -9.78 -12.41 -11.60
CA LYS A 62 -10.51 -13.68 -11.44
C LYS A 62 -11.96 -13.60 -11.90
N ALA A 63 -12.67 -12.52 -11.57
CA ALA A 63 -14.06 -12.32 -11.97
C ALA A 63 -14.21 -12.21 -13.50
N ILE A 64 -13.28 -11.53 -14.17
CA ILE A 64 -13.23 -11.44 -15.64
C ILE A 64 -12.99 -12.83 -16.24
N LEU A 65 -12.03 -13.59 -15.72
CA LEU A 65 -11.74 -14.95 -16.20
C LEU A 65 -12.93 -15.90 -16.03
N SER A 66 -13.61 -15.87 -14.88
CA SER A 66 -14.79 -16.71 -14.66
C SER A 66 -15.95 -16.36 -15.60
N SER A 67 -16.07 -15.09 -15.98
CA SER A 67 -17.12 -14.65 -16.91
C SER A 67 -16.90 -15.19 -18.33
N LYS A 68 -15.63 -15.31 -18.76
CA LYS A 68 -15.27 -15.85 -20.09
C LYS A 68 -15.54 -17.35 -20.24
N ASN A 69 -15.54 -18.11 -19.14
CA ASN A 69 -15.77 -19.56 -19.17
C ASN A 69 -17.27 -19.92 -19.16
N SER A 70 -18.16 -18.92 -19.18
CA SER A 70 -19.62 -19.08 -19.18
C SER A 70 -20.24 -18.90 -20.57
N GLU A 71 -19.41 -18.76 -21.61
CA GLU A 71 -19.75 -18.87 -23.04
C GLU A 71 -19.28 -20.22 -23.58
#